data_AF-A0A818HEK9-F1
#
_entry.id   AF-A0A818HEK9-F1
#
_cell.length_a   1.000
_cell.length_b   1.000
_cell.length_c   1.000
_cell.angle_alpha   90.00
_cell.angle_beta   90.00
_cell.angle_gamma   90.00
#
_symmetry.space_group_name_H-M   'P 1'
#
loop_
_entity.id
_entity.type
_entity.pdbx_description
1 polymer ?
#
loop_
_entity_poly.entity_id
_entity_poly.type
_entity_poly.pdbx_seq_one_letter_code
_entity_poly.pdbx_strand_id
1 'polypeptide(L)'
;MNNKYSQLEMLPNETLIEIFQYLDIEKLFRAFDNLNFRFNKLLRTLNNLVYCLWDDNYIKMNNFISYIDVLSINCRININFNHFTNIRCLKLISLTDELLVQLKTSILPCIEYLFIKQLNCHSPDIFYDKFLLILFLI
;
A
#
# COMPACT_ATOMS: atom_id res chain seq x y z
N MET A 1 33.59 -11.36 22.58
CA MET A 1 33.04 -10.85 21.31
C MET A 1 32.07 -9.74 21.64
N ASN A 2 32.42 -8.48 21.35
CA ASN A 2 31.52 -7.34 21.60
C ASN A 2 30.43 -7.33 20.54
N ASN A 3 29.24 -7.84 20.86
CA ASN A 3 28.04 -7.59 20.08
C ASN A 3 27.72 -6.09 20.17
N LYS A 4 28.28 -5.31 19.24
CA LYS A 4 27.75 -3.98 18.93
C LYS A 4 26.43 -4.20 18.21
N TYR A 5 25.37 -4.41 18.99
CA TYR A 5 24.03 -4.13 18.49
C TYR A 5 24.03 -2.71 17.94
N SER A 6 23.38 -2.50 16.79
CA SER A 6 23.25 -1.14 16.30
C SER A 6 22.50 -0.32 17.36
N GLN A 7 22.83 0.96 17.54
CA GLN A 7 22.14 1.81 18.53
C GLN A 7 20.61 1.80 18.33
N LEU A 8 20.16 1.55 17.10
CA LEU A 8 18.76 1.39 16.73
C LEU A 8 18.11 0.16 17.38
N GLU A 9 18.83 -0.96 17.48
CA GLU A 9 18.33 -2.20 18.11
C GLU A 9 18.21 -2.08 19.63
N MET A 10 18.76 -1.04 20.24
CA MET A 10 18.60 -0.76 21.66
C MET A 10 17.33 0.05 21.97
N LEU A 11 16.69 0.65 20.96
CA LEU A 11 15.46 1.41 21.16
C LEU A 11 14.32 0.50 21.62
N PRO A 12 13.36 0.98 22.44
CA PRO A 12 12.13 0.26 22.76
C PRO A 12 11.27 -0.02 21.52
N ASN A 13 10.38 -1.01 21.61
CA ASN A 13 9.50 -1.40 20.49
C ASN A 13 8.57 -0.25 20.09
N GLU A 14 8.08 0.47 21.07
CA GLU A 14 7.15 1.59 20.94
C GLU A 14 7.79 2.71 20.12
N THR A 15 9.03 3.06 20.44
CA THR A 15 9.81 4.08 19.71
C THR A 15 10.07 3.65 18.27
N LEU A 16 10.39 2.37 18.04
CA LEU A 16 10.60 1.85 16.69
C LEU A 16 9.32 1.87 15.86
N ILE A 17 8.18 1.47 16.44
CA ILE A 17 6.87 1.53 15.78
C ILE A 17 6.54 2.97 15.40
N GLU A 18 6.74 3.92 16.31
CA GLU A 18 6.51 5.34 16.04
C GLU A 18 7.39 5.85 14.88
N ILE A 19 8.68 5.49 14.86
CA ILE A 19 9.57 5.83 13.74
C ILE A 19 9.09 5.21 12.42
N PHE A 20 8.70 3.94 12.46
CA PHE A 20 8.27 3.20 11.26
C PHE A 20 7.03 3.81 10.60
N GLN A 21 6.15 4.46 11.38
CA GLN A 21 4.97 5.16 10.83
C GLN A 21 5.33 6.33 9.91
N TYR A 22 6.53 6.90 10.03
CA TYR A 22 7.00 8.00 9.18
C TYR A 22 7.76 7.52 7.93
N LEU A 23 8.02 6.22 7.81
CA LEU A 23 8.76 5.66 6.69
C LEU A 23 7.81 5.12 5.63
N ASP A 24 8.21 5.30 4.37
CA ASP A 24 7.57 4.62 3.26
C ASP A 24 7.69 3.10 3.42
N ILE A 25 6.59 2.38 3.21
CA ILE A 25 6.49 0.96 3.51
C ILE A 25 7.49 0.12 2.71
N GLU A 26 7.73 0.49 1.44
CA GLU A 26 8.68 -0.22 0.61
C GLU A 26 10.10 0.00 1.14
N LYS A 27 10.47 1.24 1.49
CA LYS A 27 11.76 1.54 2.11
C LYS A 27 11.92 0.82 3.45
N LEU A 28 10.86 0.76 4.24
CA LEU A 28 10.84 0.13 5.53
C LEU A 28 11.11 -1.38 5.41
N PHE A 29 10.33 -2.09 4.61
CA PHE A 29 10.55 -3.52 4.40
C PHE A 29 11.90 -3.80 3.72
N ARG A 30 12.33 -3.00 2.73
CA ARG A 30 13.66 -3.19 2.13
C ARG A 30 14.81 -3.00 3.12
N ALA A 31 14.67 -2.10 4.09
CA ALA A 31 15.72 -1.80 5.06
C ALA A 31 15.72 -2.76 6.25
N PHE A 32 14.55 -3.22 6.69
CA PHE A 32 14.38 -3.91 7.97
C PHE A 32 13.88 -5.36 7.85
N ASP A 33 13.32 -5.77 6.71
CA ASP A 33 12.92 -7.16 6.48
C ASP A 33 14.16 -8.07 6.47
N ASN A 34 14.07 -9.18 7.19
CA ASN A 34 15.15 -10.14 7.42
C ASN A 34 16.41 -9.59 8.09
N LEU A 35 16.38 -8.36 8.63
CA LEU A 35 17.52 -7.82 9.37
C LEU A 35 17.71 -8.54 10.71
N ASN A 36 16.63 -8.70 11.48
CA ASN A 36 16.60 -9.57 12.65
C ASN A 36 15.15 -9.96 13.00
N PHE A 37 15.00 -10.97 13.87
CA PHE A 37 13.69 -11.49 14.27
C PHE A 37 12.79 -10.43 14.93
N ARG A 38 13.39 -9.53 15.73
CA ARG A 38 12.65 -8.49 16.45
C ARG A 38 12.02 -7.49 15.47
N PHE A 39 12.78 -6.96 14.51
CA PHE A 39 12.25 -6.07 13.49
C PHE A 39 11.22 -6.76 12.62
N ASN A 40 11.46 -8.00 12.18
CA ASN A 40 10.47 -8.77 11.44
C ASN A 40 9.15 -8.90 12.20
N LYS A 41 9.20 -9.13 13.52
CA LYS A 41 8.00 -9.18 14.36
C LYS A 41 7.31 -7.81 14.43
N LEU A 42 8.07 -6.73 14.58
CA LEU A 42 7.52 -5.37 14.64
C LEU A 42 6.87 -4.94 13.33
N LEU A 43 7.53 -5.16 12.20
CA LEU A 43 6.99 -4.86 10.87
C LEU A 43 5.63 -5.52 10.63
N ARG A 44 5.49 -6.78 11.09
CA ARG A 44 4.24 -7.55 11.00
C ARG A 44 3.13 -7.05 11.92
N THR A 45 3.45 -6.25 12.93
CA THR A 45 2.46 -5.65 13.85
C THR A 45 2.06 -4.24 13.44
N LEU A 46 2.68 -3.68 12.40
CA LEU A 46 2.27 -2.38 11.87
C LEU A 46 0.91 -2.54 11.21
N ASN A 47 -0.10 -1.92 11.81
CA ASN A 47 -1.44 -1.81 11.25
C ASN A 47 -1.54 -0.52 10.43
N ASN A 48 -2.48 -0.50 9.49
CA ASN A 48 -2.81 0.64 8.62
C ASN A 48 -1.68 1.04 7.68
N LEU A 49 -0.96 0.05 7.16
CA LEU A 49 0.11 0.32 6.21
C LEU A 49 -0.48 0.83 4.90
N VAL A 50 -0.05 2.03 4.52
CA VAL A 50 -0.44 2.67 3.27
C VAL A 50 0.65 2.42 2.24
N TYR A 51 0.26 1.83 1.12
CA TYR A 51 1.14 1.68 -0.01
C TYR A 51 0.64 2.50 -1.21
N CYS A 52 1.53 3.32 -1.76
CA CYS A 52 1.22 4.21 -2.87
C CYS A 52 2.00 3.77 -4.12
N LEU A 53 1.28 3.30 -5.13
CA LEU A 53 1.81 2.98 -6.44
C LEU A 53 1.89 4.23 -7.31
N TRP A 54 3.12 4.61 -7.66
CA TRP A 54 3.43 5.75 -8.52
C TRP A 54 4.04 5.34 -9.87
N ASP A 55 4.59 4.13 -9.97
CA ASP A 55 5.23 3.61 -11.19
C ASP A 55 5.03 2.08 -11.35
N ASP A 56 5.52 1.53 -12.46
CA ASP A 56 5.43 0.11 -12.81
C ASP A 56 6.35 -0.81 -11.96
N ASN A 57 7.08 -0.31 -10.95
CA ASN A 57 8.02 -1.13 -10.17
C ASN A 57 7.35 -2.08 -9.15
N TYR A 58 6.04 -2.28 -9.25
CA TYR A 58 5.24 -3.20 -8.42
C TYR A 58 5.77 -4.66 -8.36
N ILE A 59 6.57 -5.09 -9.33
CA ILE A 59 7.01 -6.50 -9.50
C ILE A 59 7.89 -7.03 -8.35
N LYS A 60 8.41 -6.17 -7.45
CA LYS A 60 9.33 -6.59 -6.36
C LYS A 60 8.67 -6.81 -4.99
N MET A 61 7.35 -6.84 -4.90
CA MET A 61 6.63 -6.58 -3.63
C MET A 61 6.14 -7.80 -2.84
N ASN A 62 6.43 -9.02 -3.28
CA ASN A 62 5.82 -10.24 -2.73
C ASN A 62 5.92 -10.41 -1.20
N ASN A 63 6.94 -9.84 -0.53
CA ASN A 63 7.17 -10.11 0.88
C ASN A 63 6.28 -9.31 1.83
N PHE A 64 5.67 -8.20 1.39
CA PHE A 64 4.94 -7.31 2.29
C PHE A 64 3.53 -6.92 1.85
N ILE A 65 3.11 -7.35 0.66
CA ILE A 65 1.76 -7.06 0.14
C ILE A 65 0.66 -7.50 1.11
N SER A 66 0.84 -8.63 1.80
CA SER A 66 -0.12 -9.15 2.77
C SER A 66 -0.30 -8.27 4.01
N TYR A 67 0.59 -7.31 4.26
CA TYR A 67 0.48 -6.36 5.37
C TYR A 67 -0.12 -5.01 4.94
N ILE A 68 -0.43 -4.82 3.65
CA ILE A 68 -1.00 -3.57 3.14
C ILE A 68 -2.50 -3.55 3.40
N ASP A 69 -2.94 -2.60 4.22
CA ASP A 69 -4.36 -2.34 4.49
C ASP A 69 -4.94 -1.32 3.53
N VAL A 70 -4.13 -0.35 3.10
CA VAL A 70 -4.54 0.74 2.23
C VAL A 70 -3.67 0.75 0.98
N LEU A 71 -4.28 0.50 -0.18
CA LEU A 71 -3.62 0.61 -1.48
C LEU A 71 -4.07 1.88 -2.19
N SER A 72 -3.12 2.75 -2.55
CA SER A 72 -3.36 3.92 -3.40
C SER A 72 -2.66 3.76 -4.74
N ILE A 73 -3.40 3.84 -5.84
CA ILE A 73 -2.89 3.71 -7.20
C ILE A 73 -3.08 5.04 -7.89
N ASN A 74 -1.96 5.71 -8.16
CA ASN A 74 -1.93 7.05 -8.71
C ASN A 74 -1.38 7.09 -10.14
N CYS A 75 -1.21 5.92 -10.76
CA CYS A 75 -0.62 5.75 -12.07
C CYS A 75 -1.43 4.75 -12.90
N ARG A 76 -1.22 4.80 -14.23
CA ARG A 76 -1.84 3.88 -15.19
C ARG A 76 -1.02 2.60 -15.26
N ILE A 77 -1.28 1.69 -14.33
CA ILE A 77 -0.53 0.44 -14.21
C ILE A 77 -1.48 -0.75 -14.19
N ASN A 78 -1.03 -1.86 -14.75
CA ASN A 78 -1.77 -3.11 -14.72
C ASN A 78 -1.48 -3.85 -13.40
N ILE A 79 -2.48 -4.01 -12.54
CA ILE A 79 -2.31 -4.58 -11.21
C ILE A 79 -3.13 -5.84 -11.08
N ASN A 80 -2.47 -6.94 -10.73
CA ASN A 80 -3.19 -8.13 -10.31
C ASN A 80 -3.64 -8.00 -8.85
N PHE A 81 -4.90 -7.59 -8.65
CA PHE A 81 -5.51 -7.43 -7.32
C PHE A 81 -5.53 -8.73 -6.49
N ASN A 82 -5.38 -9.90 -7.10
CA ASN A 82 -5.36 -11.18 -6.38
C ASN A 82 -4.19 -11.31 -5.40
N HIS A 83 -3.13 -10.51 -5.56
CA HIS A 83 -2.02 -10.50 -4.60
C HIS A 83 -2.39 -9.77 -3.30
N PHE A 84 -3.38 -8.89 -3.34
CA PHE A 84 -3.73 -8.01 -2.25
C PHE A 84 -4.93 -8.53 -1.47
N THR A 85 -4.73 -9.63 -0.74
CA THR A 85 -5.83 -10.33 -0.06
C THR A 85 -6.39 -9.57 1.15
N ASN A 86 -5.60 -8.66 1.73
CA ASN A 86 -5.93 -8.00 2.99
C ASN A 86 -6.26 -6.50 2.84
N ILE A 87 -6.41 -6.00 1.60
CA ILE A 87 -6.77 -4.60 1.40
C ILE A 87 -8.16 -4.33 1.97
N ARG A 88 -8.22 -3.32 2.83
CA ARG A 88 -9.46 -2.75 3.38
C ARG A 88 -9.82 -1.43 2.71
N CYS A 89 -8.85 -0.68 2.21
CA CYS A 89 -9.08 0.56 1.50
C CYS A 89 -8.34 0.59 0.16
N LEU A 90 -9.07 0.81 -0.92
CA LEU A 90 -8.52 1.01 -2.25
C LEU A 90 -8.78 2.44 -2.72
N LYS A 91 -7.72 3.16 -3.10
CA LYS A 91 -7.78 4.50 -3.67
C LYS A 91 -7.24 4.48 -5.09
N LEU A 92 -8.02 4.93 -6.05
CA LEU A 92 -7.68 4.93 -7.47
C LEU A 92 -7.79 6.36 -7.99
N ILE A 93 -6.67 6.96 -8.39
CA ILE A 93 -6.62 8.37 -8.82
C ILE A 93 -6.51 8.51 -10.35
N SER A 94 -6.28 7.42 -11.07
CA SER A 94 -6.22 7.42 -12.54
C SER A 94 -6.66 6.08 -13.09
N LEU A 95 -7.98 5.91 -13.17
CA LEU A 95 -8.59 4.68 -13.69
C LEU A 95 -8.29 4.51 -15.18
N THR A 96 -7.85 3.31 -15.57
CA THR A 96 -7.93 2.83 -16.95
C THR A 96 -9.12 1.89 -17.09
N ASP A 97 -9.63 1.73 -18.31
CA ASP A 97 -10.74 0.80 -18.57
C ASP A 97 -10.38 -0.64 -18.19
N GLU A 98 -9.12 -1.03 -18.38
CA GLU A 98 -8.56 -2.33 -17.99
C GLU A 98 -8.65 -2.55 -16.47
N LEU A 99 -8.27 -1.54 -15.69
CA LEU A 99 -8.30 -1.59 -14.23
C LEU A 99 -9.75 -1.63 -13.71
N LEU A 100 -10.68 -0.95 -14.41
CA LEU A 100 -12.11 -1.04 -14.13
C LEU A 100 -12.70 -2.42 -14.43
N VAL A 101 -12.25 -3.08 -15.51
CA VAL A 101 -12.62 -4.47 -15.80
C VAL A 101 -12.04 -5.41 -14.72
N GLN A 102 -10.79 -5.21 -14.33
CA GLN A 102 -10.16 -6.02 -13.29
C GLN A 102 -10.89 -5.93 -11.97
N LEU A 103 -11.28 -4.73 -11.52
CA LEU A 103 -12.08 -4.56 -10.31
C LEU A 103 -13.39 -5.34 -10.32
N LYS A 104 -14.05 -5.45 -11.48
CA LYS A 104 -15.28 -6.24 -11.62
C LYS A 104 -15.02 -7.73 -11.52
N THR A 105 -13.83 -8.18 -11.89
CA THR A 105 -13.44 -9.60 -11.92
C THR A 105 -12.64 -10.05 -10.70
N SER A 106 -12.04 -9.13 -9.96
CA SER A 106 -11.19 -9.42 -8.81
C SER A 106 -12.03 -9.60 -7.55
N ILE A 107 -11.74 -10.64 -6.78
CA ILE A 107 -12.28 -10.82 -5.45
C ILE A 107 -11.38 -10.00 -4.51
N LEU A 108 -11.90 -8.87 -4.02
CA LEU A 108 -11.28 -8.06 -2.96
C LEU A 108 -12.08 -8.31 -1.67
N PRO A 109 -11.85 -9.45 -0.99
CA PRO A 109 -12.78 -9.98 0.01
C PRO A 109 -12.88 -9.11 1.27
N CYS A 110 -11.86 -8.30 1.54
CA CYS A 110 -11.76 -7.49 2.74
C CYS A 110 -12.00 -6.00 2.50
N ILE A 111 -12.42 -5.59 1.29
CA ILE A 111 -12.54 -4.18 0.95
C ILE A 111 -13.71 -3.53 1.70
N GLU A 112 -13.42 -2.48 2.46
CA GLU A 112 -14.39 -1.68 3.21
C GLU A 112 -14.59 -0.31 2.55
N TYR A 113 -13.54 0.22 1.94
CA TYR A 113 -13.52 1.55 1.34
C TYR A 113 -12.98 1.51 -0.08
N LEU A 114 -13.77 2.03 -1.05
CA LEU A 114 -13.33 2.25 -2.42
C LEU A 114 -13.45 3.74 -2.77
N PHE A 115 -12.31 4.35 -3.07
CA PHE A 115 -12.21 5.72 -3.54
C PHE A 115 -11.78 5.72 -5.00
N ILE A 116 -12.60 6.30 -5.87
CA ILE A 116 -12.28 6.48 -7.28
C ILE A 116 -12.30 7.98 -7.60
N LYS A 117 -11.15 8.49 -8.04
CA LYS A 117 -10.98 9.78 -8.67
C LYS A 117 -10.58 9.54 -10.12
N GLN A 118 -11.41 9.99 -11.05
CA GLN A 118 -11.09 9.93 -12.47
C GLN A 118 -10.59 11.29 -12.92
N LEU A 119 -9.32 11.35 -13.30
CA LEU A 119 -8.76 12.50 -13.99
C LEU A 119 -9.05 12.37 -15.48
N ASN A 120 -9.95 13.19 -16.01
CA ASN A 120 -10.20 13.27 -17.44
C ASN A 120 -8.99 13.94 -18.13
N CYS A 121 -8.07 13.15 -18.67
CA CYS A 121 -6.89 13.67 -19.39
C CYS A 121 -7.20 14.17 -20.83
N HIS A 122 -8.46 14.27 -21.25
CA HIS A 122 -8.80 14.53 -22.66
C HIS A 122 -9.15 15.99 -23.02
N SER A 123 -8.87 16.95 -22.14
CA SER A 123 -8.95 18.37 -22.51
C SER A 123 -7.94 19.18 -21.70
N PRO A 124 -7.05 19.96 -22.35
CA PRO A 124 -6.15 20.86 -21.64
C PRO A 124 -6.87 22.01 -20.91
N ASP A 125 -8.19 22.19 -21.09
CA ASP A 125 -8.89 23.39 -20.62
C ASP A 125 -9.97 23.15 -19.55
N ILE A 126 -10.35 21.92 -19.19
CA ILE A 126 -11.36 21.73 -18.13
C ILE A 126 -11.12 20.45 -17.30
N PHE A 127 -10.58 20.63 -16.10
CA PHE A 127 -10.55 19.61 -15.05
C PHE A 127 -11.95 19.46 -14.43
N TYR A 128 -12.71 18.46 -14.87
CA TYR A 128 -13.86 17.99 -14.11
C TYR A 128 -13.41 16.87 -13.17
N ASP A 129 -13.24 17.19 -11.89
CA ASP A 129 -13.04 16.21 -10.83
C ASP A 129 -14.39 15.51 -10.56
N LYS A 130 -14.61 14.35 -11.14
CA LYS A 130 -15.75 13.48 -10.79
C LYS A 130 -15.28 12.51 -9.71
N PHE A 131 -15.75 12.73 -8.48
CA PHE A 131 -15.50 11.84 -7.35
C PHE A 131 -16.60 10.80 -7.28
N LEU A 132 -16.22 9.52 -7.25
CA LEU A 132 -17.14 8.43 -6.95
C LEU A 132 -16.63 7.76 -5.67
N LEU A 133 -17.27 8.06 -4.54
CA LEU A 133 -17.08 7.29 -3.31
C LEU A 133 -18.10 6.16 -3.34
N ILE A 134 -17.64 4.93 -3.55
CA ILE A 134 -18.49 3.74 -3.38
C ILE A 134 -18.19 3.19 -2.00
N LEU A 135 -19.10 3.39 -1.05
CA LEU A 135 -19.09 2.63 0.21
C LEU A 135 -19.60 1.23 -0.12
N PHE A 136 -18.76 0.22 0.01
CA PHE A 136 -19.22 -1.16 0.12
C PHE A 136 -19.61 -1.38 1.59
N LEU A 137 -20.88 -1.09 1.92
CA LEU A 137 -21.49 -1.63 3.13
C LEU A 137 -21.82 -3.10 2.81
N ILE A 138 -20.94 -4.01 3.21
CA ILE A 138 -21.29 -5.43 3.36
C ILE A 138 -21.93 -5.61 4.73
#